data_AF-A0A7S3HUZ3-F1
#
_entry.id   AF-A0A7S3HUZ3-F1
#
_cell.length_a   1.000
_cell.length_b   1.000
_cell.length_c   1.000
_cell.angle_alpha   90.00
_cell.angle_beta   90.00
_cell.angle_gamma   90.00
#
_symmetry.space_group_name_H-M   'P 1'
#
loop_
_entity.id
_entity.type
_entity.pdbx_description
1 polymer ?
#
loop_
_entity_poly.entity_id
_entity_poly.type
_entity_poly.pdbx_seq_one_letter_code
_entity_poly.pdbx_strand_id
1 'polypeptide(L)'
;MLEPMVQYLVENFYPEIAECLSADQACMRTRVMYEELVKKTAEMVAAWQCVGFCHGVLNTDNMSMLGLTIDYGPFGFMDFFDTKHICNHSDTEGRYRYEAQ
;
A
#
# COMPACT_ATOMS: atom_id res chain seq x y z
N MET A 1 21.82 5.73 -0.21
CA MET A 1 20.92 4.63 -0.66
C MET A 1 19.47 5.09 -0.77
N LEU A 2 18.90 5.74 0.24
CA LEU A 2 17.50 6.21 0.20
C LEU A 2 17.21 7.21 -0.93
N GLU A 3 18.04 8.26 -1.07
CA GLU A 3 17.87 9.29 -2.11
C GLU A 3 17.83 8.71 -3.54
N PRO A 4 18.79 7.86 -3.96
CA PRO A 4 18.70 7.19 -5.26
C PRO A 4 17.43 6.36 -5.48
N MET A 5 16.91 5.69 -4.44
CA MET A 5 15.68 4.90 -4.56
C MET A 5 14.45 5.78 -4.76
N VAL A 6 14.36 6.88 -4.00
CA VAL A 6 13.28 7.85 -4.13
C VAL A 6 13.32 8.50 -5.51
N GLN A 7 14.51 8.87 -5.99
CA GLN A 7 14.67 9.42 -7.32
C GLN A 7 14.25 8.44 -8.41
N TYR A 8 14.67 7.17 -8.30
CA TYR A 8 14.25 6.12 -9.22
C TYR A 8 12.73 5.94 -9.24
N LEU A 9 12.08 5.95 -8.07
CA LEU A 9 10.61 5.86 -7.98
C LEU A 9 9.93 7.01 -8.71
N VAL A 10 10.36 8.25 -8.44
CA VAL A 10 9.78 9.44 -9.07
C VAL A 10 9.96 9.41 -10.59
N GLU A 11 11.16 9.08 -11.07
CA GLU A 11 11.47 9.09 -12.50
C GLU A 11 10.74 8.00 -13.30
N ASN A 12 10.44 6.86 -12.70
CA ASN A 12 9.91 5.70 -13.43
C ASN A 12 8.43 5.42 -13.15
N PHE A 13 7.90 5.86 -12.01
CA PHE A 13 6.55 5.49 -11.56
C PHE A 13 5.66 6.66 -11.15
N TYR A 14 6.22 7.87 -11.02
CA TYR A 14 5.47 9.11 -10.82
C TYR A 14 5.92 10.17 -11.85
N PRO A 15 5.85 9.88 -13.16
CA PRO A 15 6.37 10.76 -14.22
C PRO A 15 5.76 12.16 -14.17
N GLU A 16 4.49 12.29 -13.76
CA GLU A 16 3.80 13.58 -13.57
C GLU A 16 4.53 14.49 -12.57
N ILE A 17 5.16 13.93 -11.54
CA ILE A 17 5.96 14.66 -10.57
C ILE A 17 7.31 15.05 -11.19
N ALA A 18 7.93 14.15 -11.94
CA ALA A 18 9.21 14.38 -12.61
C ALA A 18 9.11 15.47 -13.69
N GLU A 19 7.96 15.59 -14.35
CA GLU A 19 7.64 16.61 -15.34
C GLU A 19 7.38 17.99 -14.72
N CYS A 20 6.73 18.04 -13.54
CA CYS A 20 6.34 19.30 -12.89
C CYS A 20 7.43 19.92 -12.01
N LEU A 21 8.34 19.10 -11.47
CA LEU A 21 9.37 19.55 -10.53
C LEU A 21 10.73 19.13 -11.06
N SER A 22 11.73 20.00 -10.99
CA SER A 22 13.11 19.69 -11.41
C SER A 22 13.85 18.83 -10.38
N ALA A 23 14.95 18.19 -10.78
CA ALA A 23 15.70 17.26 -9.92
C ALA A 23 16.35 17.94 -8.70
N ASP A 24 16.67 19.23 -8.78
CA ASP A 24 17.18 20.03 -7.66
C ASP A 24 16.10 20.29 -6.59
N GLN A 25 14.81 20.07 -6.90
CA GLN A 25 13.69 20.18 -5.96
C GLN A 25 13.38 18.85 -5.24
N ALA A 26 14.42 18.09 -4.88
CA ALA A 26 14.30 16.73 -4.32
C ALA A 26 13.36 16.62 -3.10
N CYS A 27 13.41 17.61 -2.19
CA CYS A 27 12.53 17.64 -1.02
C CYS A 27 11.05 17.75 -1.43
N MET A 28 10.73 18.63 -2.38
CA MET A 28 9.36 18.80 -2.87
C MET A 28 8.88 17.57 -3.64
N ARG A 29 9.73 17.00 -4.52
CA ARG A 29 9.43 15.75 -5.24
C ARG A 29 9.08 14.62 -4.27
N THR A 30 9.87 14.47 -3.21
CA THR A 30 9.63 13.45 -2.17
C THR A 30 8.30 13.66 -1.46
N ARG A 31 7.99 14.91 -1.09
CA ARG A 31 6.73 15.27 -0.44
C ARG A 31 5.51 14.92 -1.30
N VAL A 32 5.52 15.35 -2.57
CA VAL A 32 4.41 15.12 -3.49
C VAL A 32 4.25 13.62 -3.80
N MET A 33 5.36 12.90 -3.99
CA MET A 33 5.32 11.45 -4.21
C MET A 33 4.74 10.71 -3.01
N TYR A 34 5.08 11.13 -1.79
CA TYR A 34 4.49 10.57 -0.57
C TYR A 34 2.99 10.88 -0.46
N GLU A 35 2.55 12.10 -0.79
CA GLU A 35 1.13 12.46 -0.84
C GLU A 35 0.34 11.58 -1.82
N GLU A 36 0.90 11.30 -3.00
CA GLU A 36 0.29 10.39 -3.98
C GLU A 36 0.29 8.92 -3.51
N LEU A 37 1.37 8.46 -2.88
CA LEU A 37 1.43 7.13 -2.28
C LEU A 37 0.34 6.92 -1.23
N VAL A 38 0.11 7.91 -0.36
CA VAL A 38 -0.94 7.85 0.67
C VAL A 38 -2.31 7.69 0.03
N LYS A 39 -2.62 8.46 -1.03
CA LYS A 39 -3.89 8.35 -1.76
C LYS A 39 -4.07 6.96 -2.37
N LYS A 40 -3.06 6.47 -3.11
CA LYS A 40 -3.10 5.15 -3.75
C LYS A 40 -3.28 4.03 -2.73
N THR A 41 -2.58 4.12 -1.59
CA THR A 41 -2.73 3.15 -0.49
C THR A 41 -4.14 3.18 0.09
N ALA A 42 -4.71 4.38 0.32
CA ALA A 42 -6.08 4.51 0.83
C ALA A 42 -7.11 3.95 -0.16
N GLU A 43 -6.96 4.21 -1.46
CA GLU A 43 -7.84 3.67 -2.51
C GLU A 43 -7.77 2.14 -2.58
N MET A 44 -6.56 1.56 -2.48
CA MET A 44 -6.34 0.13 -2.45
C MET A 44 -7.05 -0.53 -1.25
N VAL A 45 -6.83 -0.02 -0.04
CA VAL A 45 -7.47 -0.56 1.17
C VAL A 45 -8.99 -0.37 1.10
N ALA A 46 -9.48 0.78 0.64
CA ALA A 46 -10.92 1.00 0.44
C ALA A 46 -11.51 -0.03 -0.55
N ALA A 47 -10.83 -0.33 -1.65
CA ALA A 47 -11.25 -1.34 -2.59
C ALA A 47 -11.31 -2.74 -1.95
N TRP A 48 -10.32 -3.10 -1.12
CA TRP A 48 -10.34 -4.36 -0.36
C TRP A 48 -11.58 -4.46 0.55
N GLN A 49 -11.90 -3.38 1.26
CA GLN A 49 -13.08 -3.30 2.12
C GLN A 49 -14.41 -3.35 1.33
N CYS A 50 -14.44 -2.91 0.08
CA CYS A 50 -15.65 -2.99 -0.74
C CYS A 50 -15.94 -4.41 -1.26
N VAL A 51 -14.90 -5.23 -1.45
CA VAL A 51 -15.02 -6.57 -2.04
C VAL A 51 -14.86 -7.69 -1.00
N GLY A 52 -14.69 -7.35 0.27
CA GLY A 52 -14.49 -8.33 1.35
C GLY A 52 -13.14 -9.05 1.29
N PHE A 53 -12.11 -8.42 0.73
CA PHE A 53 -10.76 -8.97 0.67
C PHE A 53 -10.02 -8.71 1.99
N CYS A 54 -9.35 -9.75 2.51
CA CYS A 54 -8.50 -9.70 3.69
C CYS A 54 -7.09 -10.21 3.34
N HIS A 55 -6.08 -9.33 3.43
CA HIS A 55 -4.71 -9.63 3.00
C HIS A 55 -3.98 -10.59 3.95
N GLY A 56 -4.18 -10.44 5.26
CA GLY A 56 -3.63 -11.33 6.28
C GLY A 56 -2.16 -11.14 6.68
N VAL A 57 -1.38 -10.35 5.92
CA VAL A 57 0.04 -10.06 6.22
C VAL A 57 0.42 -8.65 5.77
N LEU A 58 -0.04 -7.63 6.50
CA LEU A 58 0.29 -6.22 6.21
C LEU A 58 1.56 -5.77 6.94
N ASN A 59 2.65 -6.52 6.73
CA ASN A 59 3.98 -6.05 7.10
C ASN A 59 4.43 -4.94 6.14
N THR A 60 5.34 -4.08 6.56
CA THR A 60 5.77 -2.92 5.75
C THR A 60 6.46 -3.29 4.44
N ASP A 61 7.12 -4.44 4.39
CA ASP A 61 7.72 -5.02 3.18
C ASP A 61 6.67 -5.51 2.16
N ASN A 62 5.43 -5.73 2.59
CA ASN A 62 4.29 -6.10 1.75
C ASN A 62 3.44 -4.90 1.31
N MET A 63 3.86 -3.68 1.65
CA MET A 63 3.20 -2.46 1.22
C MET A 63 3.90 -1.90 -0.02
N SER A 64 3.25 -2.03 -1.17
CA SER A 64 3.79 -1.53 -2.43
C SER A 64 3.88 0.01 -2.44
N MET A 65 5.04 0.54 -2.85
CA MET A 65 5.25 1.97 -3.11
C MET A 65 4.40 2.52 -4.27
N LEU A 66 3.59 1.68 -4.91
CA LEU A 66 2.68 2.04 -6.01
C LEU A 66 1.20 1.87 -5.62
N GLY A 67 0.89 1.49 -4.38
CA GLY A 67 -0.48 1.19 -3.94
C GLY A 67 -1.08 -0.05 -4.64
N LEU A 68 -0.24 -1.04 -4.93
CA LEU A 68 -0.66 -2.32 -5.51
C LEU A 68 -0.76 -3.39 -4.43
N THR A 69 -1.75 -4.28 -4.55
CA THR A 69 -1.82 -5.51 -3.74
C THR A 69 -0.71 -6.46 -4.18
N ILE A 70 0.17 -6.84 -3.25
CA ILE A 70 1.33 -7.71 -3.50
C ILE A 70 1.41 -8.78 -2.41
N ASP A 71 2.28 -9.78 -2.61
CA ASP A 71 2.54 -10.86 -1.64
C ASP A 71 1.27 -11.61 -1.17
N TYR A 72 0.61 -12.27 -2.12
CA TYR A 72 -0.55 -13.13 -1.88
C TYR A 72 -0.14 -14.42 -1.15
N GLY A 73 -0.13 -14.36 0.19
CA GLY A 73 0.07 -15.51 1.06
C GLY A 73 -1.26 -16.01 1.66
N PRO A 74 -1.49 -15.87 2.97
CA PRO A 74 -2.73 -16.28 3.62
C PRO A 74 -3.84 -15.22 3.47
N PHE A 75 -4.15 -14.84 2.22
CA PHE A 75 -5.26 -13.93 1.93
C PHE A 75 -6.59 -14.70 1.88
N GLY A 76 -7.70 -13.99 1.99
CA GLY A 76 -9.05 -14.56 1.82
C GLY A 76 -10.08 -13.54 1.38
N PHE A 77 -11.07 -13.99 0.62
CA PHE A 77 -12.32 -13.25 0.43
C PHE A 77 -13.34 -13.77 1.43
N MET A 78 -14.08 -12.87 2.07
CA MET A 78 -15.12 -13.25 3.03
C MET A 78 -16.32 -13.90 2.32
N ASP A 79 -16.64 -15.15 2.69
CA ASP A 79 -17.88 -15.82 2.25
C ASP A 79 -19.11 -15.26 2.96
N PHE A 80 -19.01 -15.06 4.27
CA PHE A 80 -20.01 -14.40 5.11
C PHE A 80 -19.39 -13.16 5.73
N PHE A 81 -20.17 -12.08 5.83
CA PHE A 81 -19.69 -10.84 6.42
C PHE A 81 -19.36 -11.02 7.91
N ASP A 82 -18.10 -10.78 8.27
CA ASP A 82 -17.58 -10.74 9.63
C ASP A 82 -16.49 -9.68 9.73
N THR A 83 -16.74 -8.59 10.47
CA THR A 83 -15.75 -7.50 10.59
C THR A 83 -14.45 -7.96 11.25
N LYS A 84 -14.50 -9.02 12.05
CA LYS A 84 -13.37 -9.58 12.78
C LYS A 84 -12.72 -10.76 12.06
N HIS A 85 -13.06 -11.00 10.80
CA HIS A 85 -12.49 -12.09 10.02
C HIS A 85 -10.94 -12.03 10.00
N ILE A 86 -10.31 -13.15 10.37
CA ILE A 86 -8.86 -13.35 10.31
C ILE A 86 -8.59 -14.44 9.27
N CYS A 87 -8.04 -14.06 8.12
CA CYS A 87 -7.70 -15.01 7.05
C CYS A 87 -6.36 -15.75 7.32
N ASN A 88 -5.48 -15.19 8.14
CA ASN A 88 -4.18 -15.77 8.45
C ASN A 88 -4.18 -16.58 9.74
N HIS A 89 -4.01 -17.91 9.64
CA HIS A 89 -3.95 -18.81 10.79
C HIS A 89 -2.81 -18.53 11.78
N SER A 90 -1.75 -17.85 11.34
CA SER A 90 -0.65 -17.44 12.22
C SER A 90 -0.90 -16.13 12.95
N ASP A 91 -1.93 -15.36 12.55
CA ASP A 91 -2.30 -14.08 13.18
C ASP A 91 -3.25 -14.31 14.37
N THR A 92 -2.74 -14.94 15.43
CA THR A 92 -3.54 -15.34 16.59
C THR A 92 -4.11 -14.16 17.40
N GLU A 93 -3.51 -12.97 17.28
CA GLU A 93 -3.97 -11.72 17.91
C GLU A 93 -4.92 -10.92 17.02
N GLY A 94 -5.08 -11.32 15.75
CA GLY A 94 -5.91 -10.64 14.77
C GLY A 94 -5.38 -9.25 14.41
N ARG A 95 -4.06 -9.06 14.35
CA ARG A 95 -3.39 -7.81 13.96
C ARG A 95 -3.81 -7.34 12.57
N TYR A 96 -4.03 -8.27 11.64
CA TYR A 96 -4.38 -8.02 10.24
C TYR A 96 -5.79 -8.49 9.88
N ARG A 97 -6.69 -8.54 10.89
CA ARG A 97 -8.11 -8.84 10.68
C ARG A 97 -8.76 -7.81 9.76
N TYR A 98 -9.85 -8.19 9.12
CA TYR A 98 -10.51 -7.41 8.08
C TYR A 98 -10.75 -5.93 8.43
N GLU A 99 -11.35 -5.62 9.59
CA GLU A 99 -11.62 -4.24 10.04
C GLU A 99 -10.36 -3.44 10.43
N ALA A 100 -9.21 -4.10 10.57
CA ALA A 100 -7.93 -3.50 10.99
C ALA A 100 -6.93 -3.32 9.85
N GLN A 101 -7.35 -3.56 8.60
CA GLN A 101 -6.55 -3.33 7.39
C GLN A 101 -6.40 -1.85 7.07
#